data_AF-A0A832RT53-F1
#
_entry.id   AF-A0A832RT53-F1
#
_cell.length_a   1.000
_cell.length_b   1.000
_cell.length_c   1.000
_cell.angle_alpha   90.00
_cell.angle_beta   90.00
_cell.angle_gamma   90.00
#
_symmetry.space_group_name_H-M   'P 1'
#
loop_
_entity.id
_entity.type
_entity.pdbx_description
1 polymer ?
#
loop_
_entity_poly.entity_id
_entity_poly.type
_entity_poly.pdbx_seq_one_letter_code
_entity_poly.pdbx_strand_id
1 'polypeptide(L)' 'MDYSEIKSSFAKSRTGLIGLGILACLVIASIFAIIAIPVETYKNWNNPASWTEFPKSAQPIWVNWVSVKKIPE' A
#
# COMPACT_ATOMS: atom_id res chain seq x y z
N MET A 1 28.58 -21.69 -13.03
CA MET A 1 27.37 -20.97 -13.51
C MET A 1 27.61 -19.50 -13.23
N ASP A 2 27.62 -18.68 -14.28
CA ASP A 2 28.01 -17.28 -14.16
C ASP A 2 26.82 -16.40 -13.69
N TYR A 3 27.09 -15.37 -12.87
CA TYR A 3 26.06 -14.47 -12.34
C TYR A 3 25.30 -13.75 -13.45
N SER A 4 26.01 -13.39 -14.53
CA SER A 4 25.43 -12.72 -15.69
C SER A 4 24.38 -13.59 -16.41
N GLU A 5 24.60 -14.90 -16.47
CA GLU A 5 23.67 -15.88 -17.04
C GLU A 5 22.41 -16.03 -16.19
N ILE A 6 22.56 -16.04 -14.86
CA ILE A 6 21.42 -16.11 -13.93
C ILE A 6 20.54 -14.87 -14.08
N LYS A 7 21.15 -13.67 -14.08
CA LYS A 7 20.41 -12.41 -14.22
C LYS A 7 19.67 -12.31 -15.56
N SER A 8 20.31 -12.72 -16.66
CA SER A 8 19.70 -12.69 -17.98
C SER A 8 18.58 -13.73 -18.15
N SER A 9 18.72 -14.92 -17.55
CA SER A 9 17.69 -15.97 -17.56
C SER A 9 16.48 -15.59 -16.71
N PHE A 10 16.72 -14.97 -15.55
CA PHE A 10 15.66 -14.46 -14.68
C PHE A 10 14.90 -13.30 -15.33
N ALA A 11 15.60 -12.35 -15.97
CA ALA A 11 14.99 -11.24 -16.69
C ALA A 11 14.14 -11.68 -17.90
N LYS A 12 14.36 -12.89 -18.43
CA LYS A 12 13.52 -13.48 -19.49
C LYS A 12 12.28 -14.21 -18.95
N SER A 13 12.25 -14.53 -17.66
CA SER A 13 11.13 -15.21 -17.02
C SER A 13 10.00 -14.24 -16.66
N ARG A 14 8.84 -14.38 -17.30
CA ARG A 14 7.64 -13.57 -17.00
C ARG A 14 7.20 -13.68 -15.55
N THR A 15 7.18 -14.90 -15.01
CA THR A 15 6.77 -15.14 -13.62
C THR A 15 7.77 -14.54 -12.62
N GLY A 16 9.07 -14.61 -12.91
CA GLY A 16 10.12 -14.01 -12.08
C GLY A 16 9.99 -12.48 -12.00
N LEU A 17 9.71 -11.84 -13.13
CA LEU A 17 9.47 -10.40 -13.20
C LEU A 17 8.19 -9.98 -12.46
N ILE A 18 7.10 -10.75 -12.57
CA ILE A 18 5.85 -10.47 -11.83
C ILE A 18 6.10 -10.56 -10.32
N GLY A 19 6.76 -11.61 -9.86
CA GLY A 19 7.10 -11.77 -8.44
C GLY A 19 7.99 -10.64 -7.92
N LEU A 20 9.00 -10.24 -8.70
CA LEU A 20 9.85 -9.09 -8.38
C LEU A 20 9.04 -7.79 -8.32
N GLY A 21 8.09 -7.60 -9.23
CA GLY A 21 7.18 -6.44 -9.23
C GLY A 21 6.31 -6.39 -7.98
N ILE A 22 5.68 -7.49 -7.59
CA ILE A 22 4.88 -7.58 -6.37
C ILE A 22 5.74 -7.26 -5.14
N LEU A 23 6.94 -7.85 -5.06
CA LEU A 23 7.87 -7.60 -3.96
C LEU A 23 8.26 -6.11 -3.89
N ALA A 24 8.60 -5.50 -5.03
CA ALA A 24 8.93 -4.08 -5.10
C ALA A 24 7.75 -3.21 -4.65
N CYS A 25 6.52 -3.51 -5.10
CA CYS A 25 5.31 -2.82 -4.66
C CYS A 25 5.11 -2.91 -3.14
N LEU A 26 5.32 -4.08 -2.54
CA LEU A 26 5.19 -4.28 -1.10
C LEU A 26 6.24 -3.48 -0.31
N VAL A 27 7.49 -3.45 -0.79
CA VAL A 27 8.56 -2.64 -0.17
C VAL A 27 8.22 -1.16 -0.24
N ILE A 28 7.77 -0.67 -1.41
CA ILE A 28 7.35 0.72 -1.58
C ILE A 28 6.18 1.05 -0.66
N ALA A 29 5.17 0.18 -0.57
CA ALA A 29 4.04 0.38 0.33
C ALA A 29 4.47 0.44 1.81
N SER A 30 5.44 -0.39 2.21
CA SER A 30 5.99 -0.37 3.57
C SER A 30 6.73 0.94 3.88
N ILE A 31 7.57 1.42 2.97
CA ILE A 31 8.27 2.70 3.12
C ILE A 31 7.25 3.85 3.16
N PHE A 32 6.26 3.81 2.26
CA PHE A 32 5.19 4.81 2.21
C PHE A 32 4.42 4.87 3.54
N ALA A 33 4.09 3.72 4.14
CA ALA A 33 3.41 3.68 5.42
C ALA A 33 4.20 4.39 6.53
N ILE A 34 5.52 4.22 6.57
CA ILE A 34 6.39 4.88 7.57
C ILE A 34 6.39 6.41 7.40
N ILE A 35 6.33 6.90 6.16
CA ILE A 35 6.39 8.34 5.86
C ILE A 35 5.02 9.01 6.02
N ALA A 36 3.96 8.33 5.58
CA ALA A 36 2.61 8.91 5.50
C ALA A 36 1.80 8.79 6.78
N ILE A 37 2.10 7.81 7.65
CA ILE A 37 1.32 7.52 8.86
C ILE A 37 2.10 7.97 10.09
N PRO A 38 1.59 8.95 10.87
CA PRO A 38 2.23 9.37 12.13
C PRO A 38 2.39 8.22 13.12
N VAL A 39 3.49 8.23 13.87
CA VAL A 39 3.80 7.18 14.87
C VAL A 39 2.74 7.13 15.98
N GLU A 40 2.06 8.24 16.26
CA GLU A 40 0.97 8.28 17.25
C GLU A 40 -0.24 7.45 16.82
N THR A 41 -0.49 7.30 15.50
CA THR A 41 -1.63 6.52 14.98
C THR A 41 -1.56 5.04 15.39
N TYR A 42 -0.36 4.49 15.61
CA TYR A 42 -0.20 3.13 16.13
C TYR A 42 -0.83 2.92 17.51
N LYS A 43 -0.85 3.95 18.36
CA LYS A 43 -1.46 3.88 19.70
C LYS A 43 -2.98 3.76 19.60
N ASN A 44 -3.57 4.43 18.62
CA ASN A 44 -5.02 4.40 18.38
C ASN A 44 -5.48 3.14 17.65
N TRP A 45 -4.59 2.44 16.95
CA TRP A 45 -4.93 1.19 16.24
C TRP A 45 -5.53 0.14 17.18
N ASN A 46 -4.97 0.01 18.39
CA ASN A 46 -5.44 -0.93 19.42
C ASN A 46 -6.49 -0.31 20.36
N ASN A 47 -7.00 0.90 20.07
CA ASN A 47 -8.02 1.56 20.87
C ASN A 47 -9.40 1.48 20.18
N PRO A 48 -10.31 0.60 20.61
CA PRO A 48 -11.64 0.45 20.01
C PRO A 48 -12.44 1.76 19.95
N ALA A 49 -12.27 2.66 20.93
CA ALA A 49 -12.96 3.96 20.95
C ALA A 49 -12.56 4.84 19.77
N SER A 50 -11.28 4.81 19.36
CA SER A 50 -10.79 5.58 18.21
C SER A 50 -11.44 5.18 16.88
N TRP A 51 -11.95 3.95 16.77
CA TRP A 51 -12.68 3.47 15.59
C TRP A 51 -14.15 3.92 15.57
N THR A 52 -14.70 4.34 16.71
CA THR A 52 -16.10 4.79 16.80
C THR A 52 -16.31 6.24 16.40
N GLU A 53 -15.24 7.05 16.41
CA GLU A 53 -15.26 8.45 15.97
C GLU A 53 -15.38 8.58 14.45
N PHE A 54 -14.99 7.55 13.70
CA PHE A 54 -15.22 7.46 12.27
C PHE A 54 -16.64 6.93 12.01
N PRO A 55 -17.46 7.64 11.22
CA PRO A 55 -18.76 7.10 10.80
C PRO A 55 -18.56 5.72 10.17
N LYS A 56 -19.38 4.72 10.54
CA LYS A 56 -19.31 3.38 9.92
C LYS A 56 -19.51 3.41 8.39
N SER A 57 -20.10 4.49 7.88
CA SER A 57 -20.33 4.79 6.48
C SER A 57 -19.35 5.79 5.87
N ALA A 58 -18.31 6.22 6.62
CA ALA A 58 -17.31 7.14 6.11
C ALA A 58 -16.58 6.46 4.96
N GLN A 59 -16.96 6.86 3.74
CA GLN A 59 -16.31 6.36 2.55
C GLN A 59 -14.86 6.84 2.58
N PRO A 60 -13.92 5.97 2.23
CA PRO A 60 -12.53 6.38 2.22
C PRO A 60 -12.34 7.49 1.19
N ILE A 61 -11.42 8.41 1.48
CA ILE A 61 -11.27 9.67 0.73
C ILE A 61 -11.05 9.47 -0.78
N TRP A 62 -10.45 8.36 -1.19
CA TRP A 62 -10.23 8.01 -2.59
C TRP A 62 -11.53 7.74 -3.36
N VAL A 63 -12.64 7.43 -2.68
CA VAL A 63 -13.97 7.37 -3.31
C VAL A 63 -14.35 8.75 -3.85
N ASN A 64 -13.99 9.82 -3.16
CA ASN A 64 -14.22 11.18 -3.65
C ASN A 64 -13.41 11.47 -4.92
N TRP A 65 -12.26 10.82 -5.15
CA TRP A 65 -11.48 11.01 -6.38
C TRP A 65 -12.21 10.50 -7.62
N VAL A 66 -12.94 9.39 -7.50
CA VAL A 66 -13.62 8.70 -8.60
C VAL A 66 -15.11 9.09 -8.72
N SER A 67 -15.73 9.54 -7.62
CA SER A 67 -17.16 9.86 -7.60
C SER A 67 -17.50 11.11 -8.42
N VAL A 68 -18.58 11.02 -9.20
CA VAL A 68 -19.15 12.13 -9.99
C VAL A 68 -19.72 13.21 -9.07
N LYS A 69 -20.32 12.80 -7.95
CA LYS A 69 -20.80 13.72 -6.91
C LYS A 69 -19.77 13.75 -5.79
N LYS A 70 -19.13 14.91 -5.61
CA LYS A 70 -18.16 15.12 -4.54
C LYS A 70 -18.86 15.26 -3.19
N ILE A 71 -18.35 14.58 -2.17
CA ILE A 71 -18.80 14.75 -0.79
C ILE A 71 -18.05 15.95 -0.21
N PRO A 72 -18.73 16.92 0.43
CA PRO A 72 -18.05 18.02 1.12
C PRO A 72 -17.10 17.47 2.18
N GLU A 73 -15.92 18.08 2.27
CA GLU A 73 -14.88 17.75 3.26
C GLU A 73 -15.17 18.28 4.65
#